data_AF-A0A7J2KW71-F1
#
_entry.id   AF-A0A7J2KW71-F1
#
_cell.length_a   1.000
_cell.length_b   1.000
_cell.length_c   1.000
_cell.angle_alpha   90.00
_cell.angle_beta   90.00
_cell.angle_gamma   90.00
#
_symmetry.space_group_name_H-M   'P 1'
#
loop_
_entity.id
_entity.type
_entity.pdbx_description
1 polymer ?
#
loop_
_entity_poly.entity_id
_entity_poly.type
_entity_poly.pdbx_seq_one_letter_code
_entity_poly.pdbx_strand_id
1 'polypeptide(L)'
;HPKKGRTQKYRLTLLDGVTGRVIAEELLNKKDPDTIKEFLGRHLDPERVTFVVTDLYPSYPSYPKVFMEFFGENLIHQFCLLHLNKLIVQDFQKKPSIEELHTMYRLLNIFYNREQELEVLEAMAKEEREVKQGNAKEYKAWLTKARSIFRAVVYEIKLKRRREKKNLEQRPYLKAVEIFKGLMDEIDSFDTKVHKRLRKIEKNWDRFTAFYFVEGAPATNNHIENYYSTSLKTHRKRQFRSDEGIENQMKLSQMKQAGMLEGCKRTLLEVFYRFRPFLAPG
;
A
#
# COMPACT_ATOMS: atom_id res chain seq x y z
N HIS A 1 7.58 -20.55 5.94
CA HIS A 1 8.89 -21.15 6.32
C HIS A 1 9.84 -21.13 5.12
N PRO A 2 11.15 -20.87 5.33
CA PRO A 2 12.13 -20.96 4.26
C PRO A 2 12.20 -22.40 3.69
N LYS A 3 12.62 -22.54 2.43
CA LYS A 3 12.85 -23.87 1.83
C LYS A 3 13.92 -24.63 2.63
N LYS A 4 13.84 -25.97 2.67
CA LYS A 4 14.78 -26.85 3.38
C LYS A 4 16.24 -26.44 3.08
N GLY A 5 17.06 -26.30 4.13
CA GLY A 5 18.47 -25.86 4.02
C GLY A 5 18.68 -24.35 3.92
N ARG A 6 17.65 -23.52 4.14
CA ARG A 6 17.76 -22.06 4.13
C ARG A 6 17.34 -21.46 5.47
N THR A 7 18.05 -20.42 5.88
CA THR A 7 17.69 -19.58 7.02
C THR A 7 16.90 -18.36 6.55
N GLN A 8 15.95 -17.92 7.38
CA GLN A 8 15.20 -16.69 7.16
C GLN A 8 15.71 -15.64 8.13
N LYS A 9 16.08 -14.47 7.61
CA LYS A 9 16.41 -13.28 8.39
C LYS A 9 15.29 -12.28 8.31
N TYR A 10 15.16 -11.47 9.34
CA TYR A 10 14.17 -10.40 9.45
C TYR A 10 14.89 -9.07 9.46
N ARG A 11 14.47 -8.16 8.60
CA ARG A 11 15.01 -6.80 8.56
C ARG A 11 13.99 -5.90 9.23
N LEU A 12 14.36 -5.31 10.36
CA LEU A 12 13.54 -4.35 11.08
C LEU A 12 14.07 -2.96 10.72
N THR A 13 13.17 -2.04 10.37
CA THR A 13 13.53 -0.70 9.92
C THR A 13 12.59 0.31 10.55
N LEU A 14 13.14 1.37 11.14
CA LEU A 14 12.43 2.58 11.52
C LEU A 14 12.68 3.65 10.48
N LEU A 15 11.61 4.22 9.95
CA LEU A 15 11.65 5.37 9.06
C LEU A 15 10.98 6.56 9.74
N ASP A 16 11.55 7.73 9.55
CA ASP A 16 10.86 8.98 9.83
C ASP A 16 9.68 9.12 8.87
N GLY A 17 8.47 9.29 9.43
CA GLY A 17 7.22 9.27 8.66
C GLY A 17 7.03 10.44 7.71
N VAL A 18 7.77 11.55 7.91
CA VAL A 18 7.65 12.79 7.13
C VAL A 18 8.72 12.84 6.04
N THR A 19 9.98 12.61 6.42
CA THR A 19 11.15 12.70 5.53
C THR A 19 11.44 11.40 4.81
N GLY A 20 10.94 10.26 5.30
CA GLY A 20 11.25 8.93 4.79
C GLY A 20 12.69 8.48 5.05
N ARG A 21 13.44 9.21 5.88
CA ARG A 21 14.82 8.87 6.26
C ARG A 21 14.83 7.67 7.20
N VAL A 22 15.84 6.81 7.05
CA VAL A 22 16.06 5.68 7.96
C VAL A 22 16.58 6.22 9.29
N ILE A 23 15.84 5.95 10.37
CA ILE A 23 16.26 6.23 11.76
C ILE A 23 17.15 5.10 12.25
N ALA A 24 16.68 3.87 12.08
CA ALA A 24 17.40 2.67 12.49
C ALA A 24 17.06 1.50 11.57
N GLU A 25 18.00 0.58 11.40
CA GLU A 25 17.80 -0.61 10.61
C GLU A 25 18.70 -1.75 11.05
N GLU A 26 18.10 -2.92 11.25
CA GLU A 26 18.80 -4.10 11.79
C GLU A 26 18.36 -5.41 11.14
N LEU A 27 19.29 -6.36 11.12
CA LEU A 27 19.08 -7.71 10.63
C LEU A 27 19.03 -8.69 11.82
N LEU A 28 17.89 -9.34 12.01
CA LEU A 28 17.60 -10.20 13.15
C LEU A 28 17.25 -11.63 12.71
N ASN A 29 17.46 -12.58 13.61
CA ASN A 29 17.15 -14.00 13.38
C ASN A 29 15.69 -14.35 13.64
N LYS A 30 14.99 -13.53 14.43
CA LYS A 30 13.62 -13.75 14.88
C LYS A 30 12.78 -12.50 14.70
N LYS A 31 11.46 -12.70 14.77
CA LYS A 31 10.45 -11.65 14.66
C LYS A 31 9.32 -11.92 15.66
N ASP A 32 9.72 -12.07 16.92
CA ASP A 32 8.81 -12.18 18.06
C ASP A 32 8.63 -10.81 18.74
N PRO A 33 7.62 -10.64 19.63
CA PRO A 33 7.33 -9.37 20.29
C PRO A 33 8.52 -8.77 21.01
N ASP A 34 9.28 -9.61 21.73
CA ASP A 34 10.34 -9.15 22.61
C ASP A 34 11.51 -8.64 21.79
N THR A 35 11.88 -9.35 20.72
CA THR A 35 12.85 -8.88 19.72
C THR A 35 12.46 -7.52 19.13
N ILE A 36 11.17 -7.29 18.86
CA ILE A 36 10.69 -6.00 18.33
C ILE A 36 10.77 -4.92 19.43
N LYS A 37 10.34 -5.20 20.65
CA LYS A 37 10.42 -4.24 21.78
C LYS A 37 11.85 -3.85 22.10
N GLU A 38 12.79 -4.80 22.12
CA GLU A 38 14.22 -4.53 22.30
C GLU A 38 14.79 -3.66 21.18
N PHE A 39 14.34 -3.86 19.93
CA PHE A 39 14.71 -2.99 18.83
C PHE A 39 14.15 -1.57 19.01
N LEU A 40 12.87 -1.43 19.40
CA LEU A 40 12.27 -0.13 19.65
C LEU A 40 12.96 0.60 20.81
N GLY A 41 13.20 -0.07 21.94
CA GLY A 41 13.80 0.52 23.15
C GLY A 41 15.25 0.99 22.97
N ARG A 42 15.96 0.50 21.94
CA ARG A 42 17.31 1.00 21.62
C ARG A 42 17.31 2.29 20.82
N HIS A 43 16.21 2.63 20.16
CA HIS A 43 16.15 3.71 19.17
C HIS A 43 15.07 4.76 19.46
N LEU A 44 14.09 4.45 20.31
CA LEU A 44 12.92 5.29 20.58
C LEU A 44 12.68 5.42 22.08
N ASP A 45 12.17 6.58 22.46
CA ASP A 45 11.72 6.89 23.81
C ASP A 45 10.22 6.55 23.95
N PRO A 46 9.82 5.59 24.82
CA PRO A 46 8.42 5.22 25.00
C PRO A 46 7.58 6.30 25.69
N GLU A 47 8.20 7.26 26.39
CA GLU A 47 7.52 8.39 27.04
C GLU A 47 7.06 9.45 26.04
N ARG A 48 7.59 9.40 24.81
CA ARG A 48 7.28 10.36 23.77
C ARG A 48 6.04 9.94 22.97
N VAL A 49 5.08 10.86 22.85
CA VAL A 49 3.92 10.69 21.96
C VAL A 49 4.39 10.37 20.54
N THR A 50 3.98 9.22 20.03
CA THR A 50 4.48 8.65 18.78
C THR A 50 3.33 8.20 17.89
N PHE A 51 3.32 8.70 16.65
CA PHE A 51 2.39 8.27 15.61
C PHE A 51 2.97 7.10 14.81
N VAL A 52 2.25 5.98 14.75
CA VAL A 52 2.70 4.77 14.05
C VAL A 52 1.67 4.31 13.05
N VAL A 53 2.09 4.12 11.79
CA VAL A 53 1.29 3.46 10.75
C VAL A 53 1.70 1.99 10.62
N THR A 54 0.76 1.07 10.83
CA THR A 54 0.97 -0.35 10.54
C THR A 54 0.14 -0.82 9.37
N ASP A 55 0.54 -1.92 8.75
CA ASP A 55 -0.36 -2.65 7.87
C ASP A 55 -1.50 -3.31 8.68
N LEU A 56 -2.43 -3.94 7.96
CA LEU A 56 -3.55 -4.70 8.54
C LEU A 56 -3.17 -6.18 8.76
N TYR A 57 -1.89 -6.47 8.97
CA TYR A 57 -1.41 -7.85 9.01
C TYR A 57 -2.03 -8.61 10.19
N PRO A 58 -2.78 -9.70 9.92
CA PRO A 58 -3.59 -10.36 10.95
C PRO A 58 -2.82 -11.36 11.83
N SER A 59 -1.53 -11.63 11.57
CA SER A 59 -0.83 -12.69 12.30
C SER A 59 -0.28 -12.23 13.65
N TYR A 60 -0.20 -13.18 14.58
CA TYR A 60 0.49 -13.00 15.85
C TYR A 60 2.03 -12.94 15.66
N PRO A 61 2.73 -12.06 16.39
CA PRO A 61 2.16 -10.96 17.16
C PRO A 61 1.66 -9.85 16.24
N SER A 62 0.44 -9.36 16.49
CA SER A 62 -0.06 -8.21 15.76
C SER A 62 0.76 -7.00 16.18
N TYR A 63 1.49 -6.37 15.26
CA TYR A 63 2.29 -5.17 15.52
C TYR A 63 1.56 -4.12 16.39
N PRO A 64 0.25 -3.86 16.22
CA PRO A 64 -0.45 -2.92 17.09
C PRO A 64 -0.39 -3.27 18.58
N LYS A 65 -0.40 -4.56 18.94
CA LYS A 65 -0.26 -5.00 20.33
C LYS A 65 1.14 -4.73 20.86
N VAL A 66 2.17 -5.03 20.07
CA VAL A 66 3.57 -4.77 20.42
C VAL A 66 3.82 -3.28 20.65
N PHE A 67 3.31 -2.43 19.75
CA PHE A 67 3.43 -0.99 19.90
C PHE A 67 2.64 -0.47 21.11
N MET A 68 1.45 -1.01 21.39
CA MET A 68 0.65 -0.62 22.55
C MET A 68 1.34 -1.03 23.86
N GLU A 69 1.96 -2.21 23.92
CA GLU A 69 2.77 -2.64 25.07
C GLU A 69 4.01 -1.76 25.27
N PHE A 70 4.60 -1.24 24.19
CA PHE A 70 5.82 -0.44 24.25
C PHE A 70 5.57 1.03 24.59
N PHE A 71 4.60 1.67 23.92
CA PHE A 71 4.33 3.10 24.05
C PHE A 71 3.18 3.43 25.03
N GLY A 72 2.35 2.44 25.40
CA GLY A 72 1.19 2.67 26.27
C GLY A 72 0.25 3.74 25.71
N GLU A 73 -0.07 4.73 26.55
CA GLU A 73 -0.96 5.85 26.23
C GLU A 73 -0.34 6.86 25.24
N ASN A 74 0.99 6.82 25.07
CA ASN A 74 1.70 7.70 24.14
C ASN A 74 1.58 7.24 22.67
N LEU A 75 0.90 6.13 22.40
CA LEU A 75 0.70 5.61 21.05
C LEU A 75 -0.50 6.24 20.35
N ILE A 76 -0.24 6.94 19.24
CA ILE A 76 -1.27 7.25 18.24
C ILE A 76 -1.15 6.24 17.10
N HIS A 77 -2.07 5.28 17.04
CA HIS A 77 -2.00 4.18 16.08
C HIS A 77 -2.90 4.37 14.86
N GLN A 78 -2.30 4.27 13.68
CA GLN A 78 -2.98 4.30 12.38
C GLN A 78 -2.84 2.96 11.65
N PHE A 79 -3.94 2.44 11.11
CA PHE A 79 -3.94 1.39 10.12
C PHE A 79 -3.80 1.96 8.71
N CYS A 80 -2.94 1.32 7.91
CA CYS A 80 -2.68 1.75 6.54
C CYS A 80 -3.92 1.62 5.64
N LEU A 81 -4.38 2.75 5.10
CA LEU A 81 -5.53 2.80 4.18
C LEU A 81 -5.27 2.08 2.85
N LEU A 82 -4.01 2.01 2.38
CA LEU A 82 -3.68 1.24 1.18
C LEU A 82 -3.98 -0.26 1.39
N HIS A 83 -3.64 -0.80 2.57
CA HIS A 83 -3.93 -2.19 2.91
C HIS A 83 -5.43 -2.43 3.07
N LEU A 84 -6.16 -1.45 3.62
CA LEU A 84 -7.61 -1.52 3.66
C LEU A 84 -8.19 -1.62 2.24
N ASN A 85 -7.75 -0.75 1.33
CA ASN A 85 -8.19 -0.76 -0.07
C ASN A 85 -7.84 -2.08 -0.78
N LYS A 86 -6.65 -2.64 -0.53
CA LYS A 86 -6.27 -3.97 -1.06
C LYS A 86 -7.25 -5.05 -0.57
N LEU A 87 -7.61 -5.02 0.72
CA LEU A 87 -8.56 -5.97 1.29
C LEU A 87 -9.98 -5.79 0.73
N ILE A 88 -10.46 -4.55 0.59
CA ILE A 88 -11.75 -4.25 -0.05
C ILE A 88 -11.80 -4.87 -1.45
N VAL A 89 -10.79 -4.63 -2.29
CA VAL A 89 -10.73 -5.19 -3.65
C VAL A 89 -10.71 -6.72 -3.65
N GLN A 90 -10.08 -7.35 -2.64
CA GLN A 90 -10.04 -8.81 -2.49
C GLN A 90 -11.35 -9.43 -2.02
N ASP A 91 -12.25 -8.65 -1.42
CA ASP A 91 -13.56 -9.15 -1.01
C ASP A 91 -14.42 -9.50 -2.26
N PHE A 92 -14.21 -8.81 -3.38
CA PHE A 92 -14.90 -9.04 -4.65
C PHE A 92 -14.21 -10.09 -5.53
N GLN A 93 -14.97 -10.69 -6.45
CA GLN A 93 -14.43 -11.64 -7.42
C GLN A 93 -13.48 -10.96 -8.43
N LYS A 94 -12.58 -11.73 -9.06
CA LYS A 94 -11.60 -11.21 -10.04
C LYS A 94 -12.22 -10.52 -11.25
N LYS A 95 -13.45 -10.88 -11.59
CA LYS A 95 -14.18 -10.46 -12.78
C LYS A 95 -15.58 -9.99 -12.38
N PRO A 96 -15.68 -8.93 -11.57
CA PRO A 96 -16.94 -8.51 -10.96
C PRO A 96 -17.95 -8.01 -12.00
N SER A 97 -19.24 -8.00 -11.64
CA SER A 97 -20.29 -7.27 -12.36
C SER A 97 -20.09 -5.75 -12.23
N ILE A 98 -20.86 -4.94 -12.96
CA ILE A 98 -20.80 -3.48 -12.80
C ILE A 98 -21.39 -3.06 -11.45
N GLU A 99 -22.47 -3.69 -10.98
CA GLU A 99 -23.07 -3.47 -9.65
C GLU A 99 -22.07 -3.79 -8.52
N GLU A 100 -21.30 -4.87 -8.65
CA GLU A 100 -20.22 -5.20 -7.71
C GLU A 100 -19.08 -4.18 -7.77
N LEU A 101 -18.69 -3.71 -8.97
CA LEU A 101 -17.72 -2.62 -9.10
C LEU A 101 -18.21 -1.33 -8.45
N HIS A 102 -19.48 -0.96 -8.66
CA HIS A 102 -20.10 0.20 -8.04
C HIS A 102 -20.01 0.09 -6.51
N THR A 103 -20.43 -1.04 -5.94
CA THR A 103 -20.33 -1.31 -4.50
C THR A 103 -18.88 -1.24 -4.00
N MET A 104 -17.94 -1.87 -4.69
CA MET A 104 -16.51 -1.80 -4.36
C MET A 104 -16.01 -0.36 -4.34
N TYR A 105 -16.36 0.46 -5.34
CA TYR A 105 -15.94 1.85 -5.41
C TYR A 105 -16.61 2.71 -4.34
N ARG A 106 -17.85 2.40 -3.91
CA ARG A 106 -18.49 3.07 -2.77
C ARG A 106 -17.67 2.89 -1.49
N LEU A 107 -17.16 1.67 -1.24
CA LEU A 107 -16.26 1.40 -0.10
C LEU A 107 -14.91 2.12 -0.25
N LEU A 108 -14.31 2.10 -1.45
CA LEU A 108 -13.04 2.81 -1.71
C LEU A 108 -13.19 4.34 -1.63
N ASN A 109 -14.42 4.84 -1.71
CA ASN A 109 -14.74 6.26 -1.65
C ASN A 109 -14.79 6.84 -0.23
N ILE A 110 -14.75 6.01 0.82
CA ILE A 110 -14.85 6.47 2.21
C ILE A 110 -13.75 7.49 2.53
N PHE A 111 -12.48 7.14 2.26
CA PHE A 111 -11.34 7.98 2.65
C PHE A 111 -10.71 8.75 1.48
N TYR A 112 -10.95 8.33 0.24
CA TYR A 112 -10.39 8.95 -0.95
C TYR A 112 -11.49 9.31 -1.93
N ASN A 113 -11.39 10.47 -2.58
CA ASN A 113 -12.40 10.91 -3.53
C ASN A 113 -12.41 10.02 -4.79
N ARG A 114 -13.54 9.36 -5.03
CA ARG A 114 -13.85 8.48 -6.17
C ARG A 114 -15.15 8.88 -6.87
N GLU A 115 -15.62 10.12 -6.69
CA GLU A 115 -16.91 10.57 -7.24
C GLU A 115 -17.01 10.40 -8.75
N GLN A 116 -15.95 10.76 -9.49
CA GLN A 116 -15.92 10.60 -10.94
C GLN A 116 -16.05 9.13 -11.36
N GLU A 117 -15.36 8.22 -10.66
CA GLU A 117 -15.50 6.79 -10.93
C GLU A 117 -16.91 6.27 -10.56
N LEU A 118 -17.50 6.79 -9.48
CA LEU A 118 -18.84 6.40 -9.00
C LEU A 118 -19.96 6.86 -9.94
N GLU A 119 -19.91 8.09 -10.44
CA GLU A 119 -20.91 8.64 -11.37
C GLU A 119 -21.04 7.76 -12.63
N VAL A 120 -19.90 7.35 -13.19
CA VAL A 120 -19.85 6.44 -14.35
C VAL A 120 -20.39 5.06 -13.99
N LEU A 121 -20.00 4.51 -12.84
CA LEU A 121 -20.46 3.19 -12.41
C LEU A 121 -21.96 3.17 -12.10
N GLU A 122 -22.52 4.25 -11.57
CA GLU A 122 -23.95 4.34 -11.29
C GLU A 122 -24.77 4.26 -12.58
N ALA A 123 -24.37 5.02 -13.62
CA ALA A 123 -25.02 4.96 -14.92
C ALA A 123 -24.91 3.56 -15.55
N MET A 124 -23.71 2.97 -15.52
CA MET A 124 -23.47 1.63 -16.08
C MET A 124 -24.18 0.53 -15.28
N ALA A 125 -24.38 0.69 -13.96
CA ALA A 125 -25.11 -0.27 -13.13
C ALA A 125 -26.61 -0.25 -13.43
N LYS A 126 -27.18 0.92 -13.78
CA LYS A 126 -28.57 1.02 -14.26
C LYS A 126 -28.73 0.24 -15.57
N GLU A 127 -27.84 0.44 -16.53
CA GLU A 127 -27.82 -0.31 -17.80
C GLU A 127 -27.64 -1.82 -17.58
N GLU A 128 -26.79 -2.22 -16.61
CA GLU A 128 -26.58 -3.63 -16.29
C GLU A 128 -27.89 -4.35 -15.93
N ARG A 129 -28.77 -3.70 -15.16
CA ARG A 129 -30.05 -4.29 -14.73
C ARG A 129 -31.00 -4.56 -15.88
N GLU A 130 -30.98 -3.72 -16.90
CA GLU A 130 -31.80 -3.86 -18.12
C GLU A 130 -31.27 -5.02 -18.96
N VAL A 131 -29.96 -5.04 -19.24
CA VAL A 131 -29.32 -6.07 -20.07
C VAL A 131 -29.36 -7.45 -19.42
N LYS A 132 -29.30 -7.51 -18.08
CA LYS A 132 -29.33 -8.76 -17.30
C LYS A 132 -30.67 -9.51 -17.40
N GLN A 133 -31.74 -8.84 -17.80
CA GLN A 133 -33.05 -9.48 -18.07
C GLN A 133 -33.09 -10.20 -19.43
N GLY A 134 -32.11 -9.94 -20.31
CA GLY A 134 -31.99 -10.55 -21.62
C GLY A 134 -31.24 -11.89 -21.63
N ASN A 135 -30.62 -12.21 -22.76
CA ASN A 135 -29.90 -13.48 -22.96
C ASN A 135 -28.56 -13.50 -22.19
N ALA A 136 -28.27 -14.60 -21.49
CA ALA A 136 -27.02 -14.80 -20.75
C ALA A 136 -25.74 -14.62 -21.61
N LYS A 137 -25.78 -14.99 -22.89
CA LYS A 137 -24.64 -14.82 -23.81
C LYS A 137 -24.40 -13.34 -24.13
N GLU A 138 -25.48 -12.59 -24.35
CA GLU A 138 -25.44 -11.14 -24.61
C GLU A 138 -24.97 -10.39 -23.37
N TYR A 139 -25.50 -10.74 -22.20
CA TYR A 139 -25.07 -10.18 -20.92
C TYR A 139 -23.57 -10.38 -20.68
N LYS A 140 -23.03 -11.58 -20.93
CA LYS A 140 -21.59 -11.86 -20.75
C LYS A 140 -20.71 -11.05 -21.71
N ALA A 141 -21.17 -10.87 -22.95
CA ALA A 141 -20.47 -10.06 -23.95
C ALA A 141 -20.49 -8.57 -23.55
N TRP A 142 -21.67 -8.07 -23.17
CA TRP A 142 -21.87 -6.71 -22.67
C TRP A 142 -20.99 -6.43 -21.44
N LEU A 143 -21.00 -7.30 -20.43
CA LEU A 143 -20.22 -7.13 -19.20
C LEU A 143 -18.70 -7.10 -19.48
N THR A 144 -18.24 -7.82 -20.50
CA THR A 144 -16.83 -7.77 -20.91
C THR A 144 -16.48 -6.41 -21.52
N LYS A 145 -17.35 -5.87 -22.38
CA LYS A 145 -17.20 -4.54 -22.97
C LYS A 145 -17.30 -3.44 -21.92
N ALA A 146 -18.32 -3.47 -21.07
CA ALA A 146 -18.57 -2.52 -19.99
C ALA A 146 -17.33 -2.39 -19.06
N ARG A 147 -16.76 -3.52 -18.61
CA ARG A 147 -15.54 -3.48 -17.78
C ARG A 147 -14.31 -2.96 -18.50
N SER A 148 -14.25 -3.10 -19.82
CA SER A 148 -13.16 -2.53 -20.62
C SER A 148 -13.30 -1.01 -20.70
N ILE A 149 -14.52 -0.53 -20.95
CA ILE A 149 -14.85 0.91 -20.97
C ILE A 149 -14.53 1.54 -19.62
N PHE A 150 -15.02 0.96 -18.53
CA PHE A 150 -14.75 1.49 -17.19
C PHE A 150 -13.25 1.51 -16.85
N ARG A 151 -12.50 0.48 -17.26
CA ARG A 151 -11.02 0.47 -17.09
C ARG A 151 -10.34 1.60 -17.85
N ALA A 152 -10.81 1.93 -19.05
CA ALA A 152 -10.29 3.06 -19.82
C ALA A 152 -10.57 4.40 -19.11
N VAL A 153 -11.78 4.58 -18.57
CA VAL A 153 -12.15 5.77 -17.77
C VAL A 153 -11.22 5.94 -16.57
N VAL A 154 -11.05 4.88 -15.76
CA VAL A 154 -10.16 4.91 -14.58
C VAL A 154 -8.72 5.25 -14.98
N TYR A 155 -8.27 4.75 -16.13
CA TYR A 155 -6.94 5.02 -16.66
C TYR A 155 -6.77 6.50 -17.04
N GLU A 156 -7.74 7.09 -17.73
CA GLU A 156 -7.71 8.51 -18.10
C GLU A 156 -7.74 9.44 -16.87
N ILE A 157 -8.59 9.15 -15.89
CA ILE A 157 -8.63 9.89 -14.61
C ILE A 157 -7.26 9.84 -13.93
N LYS A 158 -6.63 8.66 -13.89
CA LYS A 158 -5.28 8.48 -13.35
C LYS A 158 -4.23 9.27 -14.13
N LEU A 159 -4.28 9.27 -15.46
CA LEU A 159 -3.34 10.02 -16.30
C LEU A 159 -3.47 11.52 -16.07
N LYS A 160 -4.69 12.04 -16.01
CA LYS A 160 -4.96 13.45 -15.70
C LYS A 160 -4.31 13.86 -14.38
N ARG A 161 -4.58 13.11 -13.30
CA ARG A 161 -3.95 13.35 -11.98
C ARG A 161 -2.42 13.35 -12.04
N ARG A 162 -1.83 12.41 -12.79
CA ARG A 162 -0.37 12.32 -12.94
C ARG A 162 0.24 13.50 -13.70
N ARG A 163 -0.41 13.97 -14.77
CA ARG A 163 0.03 15.16 -15.53
C ARG A 163 0.01 16.41 -14.64
N GLU A 164 -0.97 16.49 -13.75
CA GLU A 164 -1.08 17.55 -12.75
C GLU A 164 -0.16 17.34 -11.53
N LYS A 165 0.62 16.25 -11.48
CA LYS A 165 1.46 15.85 -10.33
C LYS A 165 0.68 15.75 -9.01
N LYS A 166 -0.60 15.41 -9.08
CA LYS A 166 -1.47 15.25 -7.91
C LYS A 166 -1.61 13.78 -7.52
N ASN A 167 -1.71 13.55 -6.22
CA ASN A 167 -2.14 12.27 -5.68
C ASN A 167 -3.66 12.12 -5.77
N LEU A 168 -4.17 10.93 -5.46
CA LEU A 168 -5.60 10.74 -5.23
C LEU A 168 -6.01 11.60 -4.03
N GLU A 169 -7.04 12.42 -4.22
CA GLU A 169 -7.52 13.34 -3.19
C GLU A 169 -8.03 12.56 -1.98
N GLN A 170 -7.52 12.92 -0.81
CA GLN A 170 -7.99 12.40 0.47
C GLN A 170 -9.16 13.23 0.95
N ARG A 171 -10.25 12.59 1.37
CA ARG A 171 -11.45 13.31 1.80
C ARG A 171 -11.25 14.00 3.14
N PRO A 172 -11.92 15.14 3.41
CA PRO A 172 -12.04 15.68 4.75
C PRO A 172 -12.72 14.69 5.71
N TYR A 173 -12.39 14.74 7.01
CA TYR A 173 -12.91 13.83 8.03
C TYR A 173 -14.43 13.77 8.04
N LEU A 174 -15.11 14.92 8.06
CA LEU A 174 -16.58 14.99 8.11
C LEU A 174 -17.23 14.29 6.90
N LYS A 175 -16.62 14.42 5.71
CA LYS A 175 -17.10 13.72 4.51
C LYS A 175 -16.86 12.22 4.56
N ALA A 176 -15.74 11.77 5.12
CA ALA A 176 -15.49 10.34 5.34
C ALA A 176 -16.51 9.74 6.31
N VAL A 177 -16.86 10.47 7.39
CA VAL A 177 -17.91 10.07 8.34
C VAL A 177 -19.28 10.00 7.66
N GLU A 178 -19.66 11.02 6.90
CA GLU A 178 -20.94 11.06 6.17
C GLU A 178 -21.10 9.86 5.23
N ILE A 179 -20.09 9.59 4.40
CA ILE A 179 -20.10 8.47 3.45
C ILE A 179 -20.14 7.14 4.19
N PHE A 180 -19.35 6.99 5.26
CA PHE A 180 -19.33 5.75 6.01
C PHE A 180 -20.67 5.48 6.70
N LYS A 181 -21.29 6.49 7.30
CA LYS A 181 -22.63 6.37 7.90
C LYS A 181 -23.67 5.94 6.87
N GLY A 182 -23.70 6.57 5.68
CA GLY A 182 -24.61 6.14 4.62
C GLY A 182 -24.42 4.68 4.20
N LEU A 183 -23.19 4.17 4.17
CA LEU A 183 -22.93 2.74 3.92
C LEU A 183 -23.37 1.84 5.08
N MET A 184 -23.29 2.32 6.31
CA MET A 184 -23.75 1.58 7.50
C MET A 184 -25.28 1.58 7.61
N ASP A 185 -25.96 2.62 7.15
CA ASP A 185 -27.43 2.69 7.11
C ASP A 185 -28.01 1.68 6.11
N GLU A 186 -27.30 1.43 5.01
CA GLU A 186 -27.65 0.44 3.98
C GLU A 186 -27.05 -0.95 4.23
N ILE A 187 -26.50 -1.23 5.41
CA ILE A 187 -25.63 -2.39 5.64
C ILE A 187 -26.28 -3.74 5.30
N ASP A 188 -27.58 -3.87 5.54
CA ASP A 188 -28.36 -5.09 5.31
C ASP A 188 -28.63 -5.35 3.82
N SER A 189 -28.41 -4.36 2.96
CA SER A 189 -28.52 -4.51 1.50
C SER A 189 -27.28 -5.15 0.86
N PHE A 190 -26.16 -5.22 1.59
CA PHE A 190 -24.89 -5.70 1.06
C PHE A 190 -24.65 -7.18 1.31
N ASP A 191 -23.73 -7.77 0.54
CA ASP A 191 -23.29 -9.13 0.77
C ASP A 191 -22.52 -9.29 2.11
N THR A 192 -22.41 -10.53 2.58
CA THR A 192 -21.75 -10.85 3.85
C THR A 192 -20.29 -10.38 3.93
N LYS A 193 -19.57 -10.29 2.82
CA LYS A 193 -18.17 -9.86 2.82
C LYS A 193 -18.06 -8.34 2.99
N VAL A 194 -18.89 -7.60 2.27
CA VAL A 194 -19.02 -6.14 2.41
C VAL A 194 -19.48 -5.80 3.83
N HIS A 195 -20.46 -6.52 4.36
CA HIS A 195 -20.90 -6.38 5.75
C HIS A 195 -19.74 -6.55 6.74
N LYS A 196 -18.98 -7.66 6.63
CA LYS A 196 -17.80 -7.91 7.47
C LYS A 196 -16.75 -6.81 7.33
N ARG A 197 -16.55 -6.28 6.12
CA ARG A 197 -15.60 -5.20 5.86
C ARG A 197 -16.01 -3.91 6.56
N LEU A 198 -17.27 -3.50 6.42
CA LEU A 198 -17.81 -2.30 7.04
C LEU A 198 -17.75 -2.41 8.58
N ARG A 199 -18.16 -3.54 9.16
CA ARG A 199 -18.02 -3.79 10.61
C ARG A 199 -16.57 -3.77 11.09
N LYS A 200 -15.61 -4.24 10.29
CA LYS A 200 -14.19 -4.13 10.61
C LYS A 200 -13.71 -2.67 10.60
N ILE A 201 -14.20 -1.86 9.66
CA ILE A 201 -13.91 -0.43 9.59
C ILE A 201 -14.51 0.27 10.81
N GLU A 202 -15.78 0.02 11.12
CA GLU A 202 -16.49 0.55 12.31
C GLU A 202 -15.71 0.27 13.60
N LYS A 203 -15.37 -1.01 13.85
CA LYS A 203 -14.64 -1.43 15.05
C LYS A 203 -13.28 -0.76 15.21
N ASN A 204 -12.65 -0.34 14.11
CA ASN A 204 -11.31 0.24 14.12
C ASN A 204 -11.31 1.68 13.56
N TRP A 205 -12.45 2.38 13.65
CA TRP A 205 -12.63 3.68 13.00
C TRP A 205 -11.55 4.68 13.43
N ASP A 206 -11.28 4.78 14.74
CA ASP A 206 -10.27 5.67 15.30
C ASP A 206 -8.88 5.37 14.73
N ARG A 207 -8.56 4.09 14.53
CA ARG A 207 -7.28 3.66 13.94
C ARG A 207 -7.24 3.85 12.43
N PHE A 208 -8.37 3.98 11.74
CA PHE A 208 -8.38 4.35 10.33
C PHE A 208 -8.38 5.86 10.11
N THR A 209 -8.70 6.65 11.13
CA THR A 209 -8.88 8.10 11.04
C THR A 209 -7.90 8.92 11.89
N ALA A 210 -7.03 8.28 12.67
CA ALA A 210 -6.03 8.95 13.52
C ALA A 210 -5.20 10.00 12.76
N PHE A 211 -4.85 9.74 11.50
CA PHE A 211 -4.11 10.69 10.66
C PHE A 211 -4.81 12.04 10.46
N TYR A 212 -6.14 12.13 10.60
CA TYR A 212 -6.87 13.40 10.48
C TYR A 212 -6.57 14.36 11.63
N PHE A 213 -6.13 13.83 12.77
CA PHE A 213 -5.97 14.57 14.02
C PHE A 213 -4.50 14.86 14.35
N VAL A 214 -3.58 14.45 13.48
CA VAL A 214 -2.15 14.68 13.65
C VAL A 214 -1.61 15.34 12.39
N GLU A 215 -1.11 16.56 12.53
CA GLU A 215 -0.61 17.33 11.41
C GLU A 215 0.57 16.62 10.71
N GLY A 216 0.52 16.55 9.38
CA GLY A 216 1.55 15.88 8.57
C GLY A 216 1.57 14.36 8.70
N ALA A 217 0.67 13.75 9.47
CA ALA A 217 0.66 12.31 9.67
C ALA A 217 0.23 11.54 8.40
N PRO A 218 0.98 10.50 8.00
CA PRO A 218 0.63 9.72 6.82
C PRO A 218 -0.52 8.76 7.10
N ALA A 219 -1.47 8.66 6.15
CA ALA A 219 -2.55 7.67 6.21
C ALA A 219 -2.13 6.27 5.70
N THR A 220 -0.93 6.14 5.13
CA THR A 220 -0.42 4.91 4.55
C THR A 220 1.02 4.66 4.92
N ASN A 221 1.45 3.40 4.83
CA ASN A 221 2.83 2.98 5.05
C ASN A 221 3.63 2.98 3.73
N ASN A 222 3.30 3.87 2.78
CA ASN A 222 3.92 3.90 1.45
C ASN A 222 5.44 4.12 1.51
N HIS A 223 5.94 4.91 2.46
CA HIS A 223 7.37 5.16 2.61
C HIS A 223 8.14 3.86 2.88
N ILE A 224 7.65 3.02 3.79
CA ILE A 224 8.30 1.74 4.11
C ILE A 224 8.12 0.71 2.98
N GLU A 225 6.96 0.67 2.31
CA GLU A 225 6.77 -0.19 1.13
C GLU A 225 7.74 0.18 0.01
N ASN A 226 7.88 1.48 -0.29
CA ASN A 226 8.80 1.99 -1.30
C ASN A 226 10.26 1.71 -0.91
N TYR A 227 10.62 1.90 0.35
CA TYR A 227 11.94 1.61 0.88
C TYR A 227 12.34 0.13 0.65
N TYR A 228 11.45 -0.81 0.97
CA TYR A 228 11.72 -2.22 0.70
C TYR A 228 11.65 -2.57 -0.80
N SER A 229 10.78 -1.95 -1.58
CA SER A 229 10.71 -2.20 -3.03
C SER A 229 12.02 -1.82 -3.75
N THR A 230 12.69 -0.76 -3.27
CA THR A 230 13.95 -0.28 -3.84
C THR A 230 15.16 -1.06 -3.34
N SER A 231 15.18 -1.41 -2.05
CA SER A 231 16.30 -2.12 -1.41
C SER A 231 16.25 -3.64 -1.59
N LEU A 232 15.06 -4.23 -1.82
CA LEU A 232 14.82 -5.68 -1.95
C LEU A 232 14.19 -6.05 -3.31
N LYS A 233 14.75 -5.55 -4.42
CA LYS A 233 14.23 -5.87 -5.76
C LYS A 233 14.15 -7.39 -6.01
N THR A 234 12.99 -7.85 -6.49
CA THR A 234 12.66 -9.27 -6.72
C THR A 234 13.65 -10.00 -7.63
N HIS A 235 14.19 -9.34 -8.67
CA HIS A 235 15.23 -9.90 -9.56
C HIS A 235 16.63 -9.98 -8.91
N ARG A 236 16.79 -9.38 -7.72
CA ARG A 236 18.00 -9.42 -6.89
C ARG A 236 17.75 -10.09 -5.54
N LYS A 237 16.77 -10.99 -5.44
CA LYS A 237 16.73 -11.99 -4.34
C LYS A 237 17.90 -12.98 -4.52
N ARG A 238 19.12 -12.45 -4.57
CA ARG A 238 20.36 -13.18 -4.37
C ARG A 238 20.19 -13.83 -3.00
N GLN A 239 20.27 -15.15 -2.97
CA GLN A 239 20.49 -15.84 -1.70
C GLN A 239 21.88 -15.40 -1.27
N PHE A 240 21.94 -14.50 -0.29
CA PHE A 240 23.20 -14.11 0.31
C PHE A 240 23.72 -15.33 1.07
N ARG A 241 25.02 -15.60 0.91
CA ARG A 241 25.68 -16.77 1.51
C ARG A 241 26.08 -16.52 2.97
N SER A 242 26.17 -15.25 3.37
CA SER A 242 26.55 -14.81 4.73
C SER A 242 25.71 -13.62 5.16
N ASP A 243 25.62 -13.42 6.47
CA ASP A 243 24.96 -12.26 7.09
C ASP A 243 25.66 -10.95 6.71
N GLU A 244 27.00 -10.96 6.70
CA GLU A 244 27.82 -9.84 6.24
C GLU A 244 27.48 -9.42 4.79
N GLY A 245 27.18 -10.37 3.91
CA GLY A 245 26.74 -10.08 2.55
C GLY A 245 25.40 -9.34 2.49
N ILE A 246 24.49 -9.63 3.43
CA ILE A 246 23.20 -8.93 3.57
C ILE A 246 23.45 -7.52 4.09
N GLU A 247 24.24 -7.38 5.15
CA GLU A 247 24.57 -6.08 5.76
C GLU A 247 25.30 -5.15 4.79
N ASN A 248 26.28 -5.65 4.05
CA ASN A 248 26.98 -4.88 3.02
C ASN A 248 26.02 -4.40 1.92
N GLN A 249 25.07 -5.25 1.51
CA GLN A 249 24.04 -4.84 0.55
C GLN A 249 23.09 -3.77 1.12
N MET A 250 22.75 -3.85 2.41
CA MET A 250 21.95 -2.84 3.11
C MET A 250 22.69 -1.50 3.15
N LYS A 251 23.95 -1.49 3.59
CA LYS A 251 24.83 -0.31 3.60
C LYS A 251 24.94 0.32 2.21
N LEU A 252 25.22 -0.49 1.18
CA LEU A 252 25.27 -0.01 -0.22
C LEU A 252 23.94 0.59 -0.69
N SER A 253 22.80 0.06 -0.26
CA SER A 253 21.49 0.62 -0.60
C SER A 253 21.28 1.99 0.05
N GLN A 254 21.66 2.14 1.33
CA GLN A 254 21.57 3.40 2.06
C GLN A 254 22.50 4.46 1.44
N MET A 255 23.76 4.10 1.12
CA MET A 255 24.70 5.01 0.45
C MET A 255 24.18 5.53 -0.90
N LYS A 256 23.50 4.66 -1.69
CA LYS A 256 22.87 5.10 -2.95
C LYS A 256 21.73 6.08 -2.73
N GLN A 257 20.90 5.83 -1.73
CA GLN A 257 19.77 6.72 -1.40
C GLN A 257 20.24 8.06 -0.85
N ALA A 258 21.31 8.08 -0.06
CA ALA A 258 21.95 9.28 0.44
C ALA A 258 22.73 10.06 -0.64
N GLY A 259 22.73 9.60 -1.90
CA GLY A 259 23.46 10.25 -2.99
C GLY A 259 24.98 10.15 -2.87
N MET A 260 25.50 9.34 -1.95
CA MET A 260 26.94 9.17 -1.71
C MET A 260 27.63 8.38 -2.81
N LEU A 261 26.87 7.62 -3.59
CA LEU A 261 27.35 6.89 -4.75
C LEU A 261 26.92 7.65 -6.00
N GLU A 262 27.84 8.40 -6.60
CA GLU A 262 27.63 8.96 -7.93
C GLU A 262 27.26 7.81 -8.87
N GLY A 263 26.17 7.99 -9.64
CA GLY A 263 25.86 7.09 -10.74
C GLY A 263 27.08 7.00 -11.67
N CYS A 264 27.26 5.87 -12.35
CA CYS A 264 28.27 5.81 -13.40
C CYS A 264 27.97 6.94 -14.39
N LYS A 265 28.76 8.02 -14.36
CA LYS A 265 28.59 9.22 -15.21
C LYS A 265 28.75 8.89 -16.69
N ARG A 266 29.17 7.67 -17.00
CA ARG A 266 29.43 7.18 -18.34
C ARG A 266 28.40 6.16 -18.75
N THR A 267 27.77 6.43 -19.89
CA THR A 267 26.89 5.46 -20.54
C THR A 267 27.69 4.25 -21.03
N LEU A 268 27.03 3.08 -21.16
CA LEU A 268 27.63 1.89 -21.75
C LEU A 268 28.19 2.17 -23.16
N LEU A 269 27.51 3.05 -23.90
CA LEU A 269 27.96 3.58 -25.19
C LEU A 269 29.29 4.31 -25.09
N GLU A 270 29.49 5.21 -24.12
CA GLU A 270 30.77 5.90 -23.91
C GLU A 270 31.91 4.95 -23.54
N VAL A 271 31.61 3.86 -22.84
CA VAL A 271 32.59 2.79 -22.58
C VAL A 271 32.89 2.03 -23.87
N PHE A 272 31.88 1.69 -24.67
CA PHE A 272 32.05 1.02 -25.97
C PHE A 272 32.83 1.86 -27.00
N TYR A 273 32.67 3.18 -27.00
CA TYR A 273 33.45 4.07 -27.88
C TYR A 273 34.96 4.03 -27.59
N ARG A 274 35.36 3.73 -26.35
CA ARG A 274 36.78 3.52 -25.99
C ARG A 274 37.31 2.15 -26.40
N PHE A 275 36.42 1.18 -26.60
CA PHE A 275 36.73 -0.17 -27.11
C PHE A 275 36.54 -0.29 -28.64
N ARG A 276 36.53 0.82 -29.38
CA ARG A 276 36.84 0.79 -30.82
C ARG A 276 38.35 1.02 -31.02
N PRO A 277 39.21 -0.01 -30.90
CA PRO A 277 40.50 0.05 -31.58
C PRO A 277 40.21 -0.08 -33.08
N PHE A 278 40.53 0.95 -33.84
CA PHE A 278 40.68 0.95 -35.30
C PHE A 278 39.48 0.43 -36.13
N LEU A 279 38.52 1.32 -36.41
CA LEU A 279 37.97 1.37 -37.76
C LEU A 279 38.54 2.63 -38.41
N ALA A 280 39.69 2.47 -39.06
CA ALA A 280 40.14 3.46 -40.02
C ALA A 280 39.11 3.53 -41.16
N PRO A 281 38.77 4.72 -41.68
CA PRO A 281 38.17 4.81 -43.00
C PRO A 281 39.30 4.67 -44.02
N GLY A 282 39.41 3.52 -44.68
CA GLY A 282 40.43 3.21 -45.69
C GLY A 282 40.75 1.74 -45.75
#